data_AF-R5KTG6-F1
#
_entry.id   AF-R5KTG6-F1
#
_cell.length_a   1.000
_cell.length_b   1.000
_cell.length_c   1.000
_cell.angle_alpha   90.00
_cell.angle_beta   90.00
_cell.angle_gamma   90.00
#
_symmetry.space_group_name_H-M   'P 1'
#
loop_
_entity.id
_entity.type
_entity.pdbx_description
1 polymer ?
#
loop_
_entity_poly.entity_id
_entity_poly.type
_entity_poly.pdbx_seq_one_letter_code
_entity_poly.pdbx_strand_id
1 'polypeptide(L)' 'MNSIKSIECVEYPELGMEAIWKINVVDFPAFILVDDKGNDFFKQLKPWTPSCK' A
#
# COMPACT_ATOMS: atom_id res chain seq x y z
N MET A 1 -0.34 -11.67 10.35
CA MET A 1 0.09 -12.95 9.73
C MET A 1 -1.01 -13.65 8.93
N ASN A 2 -2.27 -13.18 8.96
CA ASN A 2 -3.37 -13.92 8.32
C ASN A 2 -3.35 -13.87 6.79
N SER A 3 -2.95 -12.74 6.19
CA SER A 3 -3.04 -12.56 4.72
C SER A 3 -1.76 -12.92 3.95
N ILE A 4 -0.59 -12.99 4.57
CA ILE A 4 0.68 -13.36 3.89
C ILE A 4 0.90 -14.87 4.02
N LYS A 5 1.01 -15.58 2.89
CA LYS A 5 1.13 -17.06 2.84
C LYS A 5 2.54 -17.56 2.59
N SER A 6 3.35 -16.81 1.85
CA SER A 6 4.78 -17.14 1.68
C SER A 6 5.60 -15.89 1.36
N ILE A 7 6.90 -15.98 1.61
CA ILE A 7 7.90 -14.95 1.32
C ILE A 7 9.14 -15.61 0.72
N GLU A 8 9.66 -15.03 -0.37
CA GLU A 8 10.84 -15.49 -1.09
C GLU A 8 11.70 -14.27 -1.46
N CYS A 9 13.00 -14.30 -1.19
CA CYS A 9 13.93 -13.25 -1.60
C CYS A 9 14.25 -13.44 -3.09
N VAL A 10 13.97 -12.44 -3.90
CA VAL A 10 14.18 -12.49 -5.35
C VAL A 10 15.55 -11.91 -5.71
N GLU A 11 15.89 -10.76 -5.15
CA GLU A 11 17.11 -10.01 -5.48
C GLU A 11 17.62 -9.20 -4.27
N TYR A 12 18.93 -8.93 -4.26
CA TYR A 12 19.65 -8.10 -3.29
C TYR A 12 19.54 -8.55 -1.81
N PRO A 13 19.86 -9.82 -1.48
CA PRO A 13 19.78 -10.32 -0.10
C PRO A 13 20.67 -9.55 0.88
N GLU A 14 21.74 -8.91 0.41
CA GLU A 14 22.64 -8.08 1.20
C GLU A 14 21.97 -6.82 1.78
N LEU A 15 20.86 -6.34 1.19
CA LEU A 15 20.07 -5.22 1.71
C LEU A 15 19.19 -5.61 2.91
N GLY A 16 19.19 -6.88 3.29
CA GLY A 16 18.43 -7.38 4.43
C GLY A 16 16.93 -7.14 4.25
N MET A 17 16.34 -6.30 5.11
CA MET A 17 14.89 -6.05 5.08
C MET A 17 14.42 -5.25 3.85
N GLU A 18 15.33 -4.55 3.17
CA GLU A 18 15.04 -3.71 2.00
C GLU A 18 15.18 -4.47 0.66
N ALA A 19 15.53 -5.75 0.71
CA ALA A 19 15.64 -6.61 -0.48
C ALA A 19 14.31 -6.71 -1.26
N ILE A 20 14.36 -7.21 -2.50
CA ILE A 20 13.15 -7.43 -3.29
C ILE A 20 12.51 -8.76 -2.87
N TRP A 21 11.30 -8.69 -2.32
CA TRP A 21 10.57 -9.84 -1.82
C TRP A 21 9.37 -10.17 -2.69
N LYS A 22 9.28 -11.43 -3.12
CA LYS A 22 8.06 -11.99 -3.69
C LYS A 22 7.21 -12.56 -2.56
N ILE A 23 6.02 -12.00 -2.39
CA ILE A 23 5.04 -12.47 -1.41
C ILE A 23 3.81 -13.03 -2.09
N ASN A 24 3.31 -14.15 -1.58
CA ASN A 24 1.99 -14.66 -1.94
C ASN A 24 1.00 -14.27 -0.85
N VAL A 25 -0.10 -13.62 -1.24
CA VAL A 25 -1.12 -13.11 -0.31
C VAL A 25 -2.50 -13.64 -0.65
N VAL A 26 -3.34 -13.80 0.36
CA VAL A 26 -4.75 -14.19 0.26
C VAL A 26 -5.56 -13.28 1.17
N ASP A 27 -6.69 -12.77 0.70
CA ASP A 27 -7.58 -11.86 1.44
C ASP A 27 -6.82 -10.68 2.06
N PHE A 28 -5.99 -10.01 1.26
CA PHE A 28 -5.26 -8.82 1.68
C PHE A 28 -6.11 -7.58 1.43
N PRO A 29 -6.56 -6.87 2.48
CA PRO A 29 -7.42 -5.70 2.31
C PRO A 29 -6.65 -4.55 1.66
N ALA A 30 -7.24 -3.90 0.67
CA ALA A 30 -6.68 -2.74 -0.01
C ALA A 30 -7.80 -1.77 -0.46
N PHE A 31 -7.42 -0.51 -0.64
CA PHE A 31 -8.29 0.53 -1.19
C PHE A 31 -7.70 1.06 -2.49
N ILE A 32 -8.55 1.35 -3.47
CA ILE A 32 -8.13 2.03 -4.69
C ILE A 32 -7.98 3.52 -4.36
N LEU A 33 -6.75 4.00 -4.37
CA LEU A 33 -6.43 5.40 -4.09
C LEU A 33 -6.31 6.23 -5.37
N VAL A 34 -5.75 5.64 -6.42
CA VAL A 34 -5.63 6.26 -7.75
C VAL A 34 -6.06 5.22 -8.78
N ASP A 35 -6.87 5.63 -9.74
CA ASP A 35 -7.31 4.78 -10.85
C ASP A 35 -6.69 5.19 -12.20
N ASP A 36 -6.97 4.40 -13.23
CA ASP A 36 -6.52 4.61 -14.61
C ASP A 36 -7.30 5.71 -15.36
N LYS A 37 -8.29 6.34 -14.73
CA LYS A 37 -9.15 7.37 -15.31
C LYS A 37 -8.80 8.77 -14.80
N GLY A 38 -7.74 8.89 -14.00
CA GLY A 38 -7.28 10.14 -13.42
C GLY A 38 -7.95 10.51 -12.10
N ASN A 39 -8.73 9.60 -11.48
CA ASN A 39 -9.26 9.83 -10.14
C ASN A 39 -8.17 9.62 -9.09
N ASP A 40 -8.13 10.50 -8.10
CA ASP A 40 -7.24 10.44 -6.95
C ASP A 40 -8.07 10.71 -5.68
N PHE A 41 -8.08 9.75 -4.76
CA PHE A 41 -8.85 9.78 -3.52
C PHE A 41 -8.47 10.97 -2.65
N PHE A 42 -7.18 11.28 -2.51
CA PHE A 42 -6.73 12.32 -1.59
C PHE A 42 -6.97 13.73 -2.13
N LYS A 43 -7.02 13.91 -3.46
CA LYS A 43 -7.38 15.19 -4.09
C LYS A 43 -8.85 15.58 -3.88
N GLN A 44 -9.71 14.62 -3.52
CA GLN A 44 -11.12 14.86 -3.26
C GLN A 44 -11.40 15.25 -1.80
N LEU A 45 -10.42 15.07 -0.90
CA LEU A 45 -10.57 15.46 0.50
C LEU A 45 -10.52 16.99 0.61
N LYS A 46 -11.52 17.56 1.29
CA LYS A 46 -11.47 18.98 1.64
C LYS A 46 -10.45 19.16 2.76
N PRO A 47 -9.57 20.19 2.69
CA PRO A 47 -8.69 20.51 3.80
C PRO A 47 -9.52 20.73 5.05
N TRP A 48 -9.06 20.18 6.17
CA TRP A 48 -9.71 20.39 7.44
C TRP A 48 -9.58 21.85 7.84
N THR A 49 -10.71 22.57 7.84
CA THR A 49 -10.80 23.92 8.38
C THR A 49 -11.50 23.85 9.72
N PRO A 50 -10.78 23.97 10.85
CA PRO A 50 -11.45 24.16 12.13
C PRO A 50 -12.19 25.49 12.07
N SER A 51 -13.51 25.46 12.02
CA SER A 51 -14.31 26.65 12.28
C SER A 51 -14.16 26.96 13.78
N CYS A 52 -13.31 27.93 14.12
CA CYS A 52 -13.36 28.54 15.45
C CYS A 52 -14.75 29.17 15.61
N LYS A 53 -15.53 28.65 16.54
CA LYS A 53 -16.70 29.33 17.10
C LYS A 53 -16.25 30.18 18.27
#